data_AF-A0A974AGQ9-F1
#
_entry.id   AF-A0A974AGQ9-F1
#
_cell.length_a   1.000
_cell.length_b   1.000
_cell.length_c   1.000
_cell.angle_alpha   90.00
_cell.angle_beta   90.00
_cell.angle_gamma   90.00
#
_symmetry.space_group_name_H-M   'P 1'
#
loop_
_entity.id
_entity.type
_entity.pdbx_description
1 polymer ?
#
loop_
_entity_poly.entity_id
_entity_poly.type
_entity_poly.pdbx_seq_one_letter_code
_entity_poly.pdbx_strand_id
1 'polypeptide(L)'
;MLYLASQYWIWLAAAAVIGVLTPLLSDKFGWAADLEHYWLARIGVVLAIPLILIAVELISGKPILLFEAAFALVLAYIVGGVAGGAFGRLFPARFEGWWVGLFVTGLIWAVFAITAYPKFEPDLQARVAEAIKGAGADPLDFELAGRDVLLLADATKPEARADLITTIKSVPGVRRVTDVDALTGAALTARTVAKLTADAEAAKAAAAAKAEAAA
;
A
#
# COMPACT_ATOMS: atom_id res chain seq x y z
N MET A 1 1.44 -8.67 0.17
CA MET A 1 0.33 -9.64 -0.01
C MET A 1 -0.59 -9.73 1.21
N LEU A 2 -0.13 -10.18 2.40
CA LEU A 2 -0.99 -10.33 3.58
C LEU A 2 -1.77 -9.06 3.96
N TYR A 3 -1.15 -7.88 3.83
CA TYR A 3 -1.80 -6.62 4.14
C TYR A 3 -2.99 -6.29 3.21
N LEU A 4 -2.86 -6.56 1.91
CA LEU A 4 -3.97 -6.39 0.96
C LEU A 4 -5.11 -7.37 1.29
N ALA A 5 -4.77 -8.59 1.70
CA ALA A 5 -5.74 -9.61 2.09
C ALA A 5 -6.44 -9.31 3.43
N SER A 6 -5.85 -8.53 4.34
CA SER A 6 -6.49 -8.17 5.61
C SER A 6 -7.28 -6.86 5.51
N GLN A 7 -6.67 -5.82 4.94
CA GLN A 7 -7.22 -4.45 4.98
C GLN A 7 -8.03 -4.10 3.73
N TYR A 8 -7.68 -4.67 2.59
CA TYR A 8 -8.26 -4.34 1.28
C TYR A 8 -8.92 -5.56 0.62
N TRP A 9 -9.34 -6.53 1.44
CA TRP A 9 -9.90 -7.80 0.98
C TRP A 9 -11.12 -7.62 0.08
N ILE A 10 -11.90 -6.55 0.27
CA ILE A 10 -13.11 -6.28 -0.50
C ILE A 10 -12.80 -6.09 -2.00
N TRP A 11 -11.63 -5.53 -2.33
CA TRP A 11 -11.18 -5.36 -3.71
C TRP A 11 -10.81 -6.71 -4.34
N LEU A 12 -10.15 -7.58 -3.56
CA LEU A 12 -9.83 -8.94 -3.97
C LEU A 12 -11.12 -9.78 -4.15
N ALA A 13 -12.08 -9.64 -3.24
CA ALA A 13 -13.37 -10.29 -3.34
C ALA A 13 -14.13 -9.85 -4.59
N ALA A 14 -14.13 -8.54 -4.90
CA ALA A 14 -14.72 -8.02 -6.13
C ALA A 14 -14.08 -8.65 -7.37
N ALA A 15 -12.74 -8.67 -7.46
CA ALA A 15 -12.04 -9.31 -8.56
C ALA A 15 -12.33 -10.82 -8.66
N ALA A 16 -12.41 -11.53 -7.54
CA ALA A 16 -12.78 -12.94 -7.51
C ALA A 16 -14.22 -13.17 -8.01
N VAL A 17 -15.18 -12.33 -7.62
CA VAL A 17 -16.56 -12.39 -8.11
C VAL A 17 -16.60 -12.13 -9.62
N ILE A 18 -15.87 -11.15 -10.13
CA ILE A 18 -15.73 -10.94 -11.59
C ILE A 18 -15.14 -12.18 -12.26
N GLY A 19 -14.14 -12.81 -11.64
CA GLY A 19 -13.59 -14.09 -12.06
C GLY A 19 -14.66 -15.15 -12.23
N VAL A 20 -15.51 -15.36 -11.21
CA VAL A 20 -16.60 -16.35 -11.22
C VAL A 20 -17.65 -16.05 -12.29
N LEU A 21 -18.02 -14.77 -12.45
CA LEU A 21 -19.06 -14.36 -13.40
C LEU A 21 -18.61 -14.43 -14.86
N THR A 22 -17.33 -14.25 -15.14
CA THR A 22 -16.79 -14.21 -16.50
C THR A 22 -17.09 -15.47 -17.33
N PRO A 23 -16.85 -16.72 -16.86
CA PRO A 23 -17.23 -17.93 -17.60
C PRO A 23 -18.75 -18.05 -17.81
N LEU A 24 -19.55 -17.71 -16.79
CA LEU A 24 -21.02 -17.80 -16.85
C LEU A 24 -21.62 -16.83 -17.88
N LEU A 25 -21.10 -15.61 -17.93
CA LEU A 25 -21.52 -14.59 -18.91
C LEU A 25 -21.01 -14.95 -20.31
N SER A 26 -19.80 -15.50 -20.42
CA SER A 26 -19.25 -15.91 -21.72
C SER A 26 -20.10 -16.99 -22.39
N ASP A 27 -20.61 -17.95 -21.62
CA ASP A 27 -21.55 -18.98 -22.11
C ASP A 27 -22.87 -18.36 -22.58
N LYS A 28 -23.46 -17.49 -21.74
CA LYS A 28 -24.73 -16.82 -22.03
C LYS A 28 -24.68 -15.94 -23.28
N PHE A 29 -23.59 -15.22 -23.50
CA PHE A 29 -23.43 -14.27 -24.61
C PHE A 29 -22.75 -14.87 -25.85
N GLY A 30 -22.43 -16.18 -25.84
CA GLY A 30 -21.79 -16.84 -26.97
C GLY A 30 -20.36 -16.34 -27.24
N TRP A 31 -19.66 -15.82 -26.23
CA TRP A 31 -18.26 -15.39 -26.32
C TRP A 31 -17.26 -16.55 -26.29
N ALA A 32 -17.75 -17.80 -26.38
CA ALA A 32 -16.93 -18.99 -26.53
C ALA A 32 -16.48 -19.15 -27.99
N ALA A 33 -15.49 -18.36 -28.42
CA ALA A 33 -14.85 -18.56 -29.71
C ALA A 33 -13.53 -19.33 -29.54
N ASP A 34 -13.42 -20.46 -30.25
CA ASP A 34 -12.19 -21.24 -30.43
C ASP A 34 -11.25 -20.44 -31.35
N LEU A 35 -10.37 -19.62 -30.77
CA LEU A 35 -9.33 -18.90 -31.51
C LEU A 35 -7.95 -19.43 -31.13
N GLU A 36 -7.56 -20.46 -31.86
CA GLU A 36 -6.34 -21.24 -31.69
C GLU A 36 -5.04 -20.40 -31.76
N HIS A 37 -5.07 -19.15 -32.24
CA HIS A 37 -3.86 -18.34 -32.53
C HIS A 37 -3.84 -16.89 -31.98
N TYR A 38 -4.92 -16.38 -31.38
CA TYR A 38 -5.01 -14.95 -30.98
C TYR A 38 -4.77 -14.66 -29.49
N TRP A 39 -4.74 -15.69 -28.65
CA TRP A 39 -4.69 -15.55 -27.20
C TRP A 39 -3.35 -15.01 -26.67
N LEU A 40 -2.23 -15.49 -27.22
CA LEU A 40 -0.87 -15.08 -26.83
C LEU A 40 -0.58 -13.61 -27.15
N ALA A 41 -1.04 -13.10 -28.30
CA ALA A 41 -0.84 -11.71 -28.70
C ALA A 41 -1.58 -10.74 -27.77
N ARG A 42 -2.79 -11.09 -27.32
CA ARG A 42 -3.59 -10.25 -26.40
C ARG A 42 -3.08 -10.29 -24.97
N ILE A 43 -2.59 -11.43 -24.48
CA ILE A 43 -1.86 -11.51 -23.20
C ILE A 43 -0.62 -10.61 -23.25
N GLY A 44 0.13 -10.66 -24.34
CA GLY A 44 1.29 -9.79 -24.54
C GLY A 44 0.93 -8.30 -24.42
N VAL A 45 -0.18 -7.87 -25.04
CA VAL A 45 -0.64 -6.47 -24.97
C VAL A 45 -1.15 -6.09 -23.57
N VAL A 46 -1.94 -6.95 -22.92
CA VAL A 46 -2.46 -6.65 -21.58
C VAL A 46 -1.37 -6.71 -20.51
N LEU A 47 -0.34 -7.54 -20.68
CA LEU A 47 0.87 -7.53 -19.84
C LEU A 47 1.85 -6.41 -20.22
N ALA A 48 1.82 -5.90 -21.45
CA ALA A 48 2.63 -4.76 -21.86
C ALA A 48 2.21 -3.46 -21.15
N ILE A 49 0.92 -3.28 -20.86
CA ILE A 49 0.42 -2.11 -20.11
C ILE A 49 1.07 -2.00 -18.72
N PRO A 50 1.04 -3.02 -17.84
CA PRO A 50 1.75 -2.99 -16.57
C PRO A 50 3.27 -2.95 -16.77
N LEU A 51 3.86 -3.56 -17.80
CA LEU A 51 5.30 -3.43 -18.09
C LEU A 51 5.73 -2.00 -18.46
N ILE A 52 4.90 -1.26 -19.20
CA ILE A 52 5.13 0.15 -19.52
C ILE A 52 5.02 1.01 -18.25
N LEU A 53 4.03 0.72 -17.40
CA LEU A 53 3.90 1.38 -16.09
C LEU A 53 5.10 1.05 -15.16
N ILE A 54 5.62 -0.18 -15.19
CA ILE A 54 6.84 -0.60 -14.49
C ILE A 54 8.09 0.14 -15.02
N ALA A 55 8.20 0.30 -16.35
CA ALA A 55 9.34 0.96 -16.98
C ALA A 55 9.39 2.47 -16.69
N VAL A 56 8.24 3.10 -16.45
CA VAL A 56 8.14 4.54 -16.15
C VAL A 56 8.47 4.88 -14.69
N GLU A 57 8.29 3.96 -13.73
CA GLU A 57 8.29 4.30 -12.29
C GLU A 57 9.38 3.63 -11.43
N LEU A 58 10.38 3.00 -12.03
CA LEU A 58 11.41 2.19 -11.35
C LEU A 58 12.42 2.96 -10.45
N ILE A 59 12.07 4.13 -9.92
CA ILE A 59 13.00 5.00 -9.18
C ILE A 59 12.51 5.36 -7.75
N SER A 60 11.26 5.08 -7.37
CA SER A 60 10.80 5.38 -5.99
C SER A 60 10.09 4.20 -5.35
N GLY A 61 10.28 3.94 -4.05
CA GLY A 61 9.62 2.85 -3.32
C GLY A 61 8.09 2.97 -3.18
N LYS A 62 7.49 4.04 -3.71
CA LYS A 62 6.06 4.38 -3.58
C LYS A 62 5.10 3.45 -4.34
N PRO A 63 5.29 3.08 -5.62
CA PRO A 63 4.26 2.37 -6.40
C PRO A 63 4.24 0.85 -6.19
N ILE A 64 5.12 0.28 -5.35
CA ILE A 64 5.19 -1.18 -5.18
C ILE A 64 3.89 -1.77 -4.61
N LEU A 65 3.16 -1.01 -3.78
CA LEU A 65 1.86 -1.46 -3.26
C LEU A 65 0.78 -1.49 -4.34
N LEU A 66 0.79 -0.53 -5.28
CA LEU A 66 -0.12 -0.53 -6.43
C LEU A 66 0.13 -1.74 -7.33
N PHE A 67 1.39 -2.11 -7.51
CA PHE A 67 1.77 -3.30 -8.25
C PHE A 67 1.36 -4.60 -7.52
N GLU A 68 1.64 -4.70 -6.22
CA GLU A 68 1.16 -5.81 -5.40
C GLU A 68 -0.37 -5.93 -5.47
N ALA A 69 -1.09 -4.81 -5.47
CA ALA A 69 -2.54 -4.77 -5.59
C ALA A 69 -3.00 -5.27 -6.97
N ALA A 70 -2.39 -4.77 -8.07
CA ALA A 70 -2.69 -5.25 -9.42
C ALA A 70 -2.47 -6.76 -9.54
N PHE A 71 -1.33 -7.26 -9.06
CA PHE A 71 -1.01 -8.67 -9.09
C PHE A 71 -1.99 -9.51 -8.26
N ALA A 72 -2.32 -9.06 -7.04
CA ALA A 72 -3.28 -9.75 -6.18
C ALA A 72 -4.69 -9.78 -6.80
N LEU A 73 -5.13 -8.71 -7.47
CA LEU A 73 -6.42 -8.64 -8.16
C LEU A 73 -6.45 -9.61 -9.35
N VAL A 74 -5.39 -9.68 -10.14
CA VAL A 74 -5.28 -10.64 -11.25
C VAL A 74 -5.31 -12.08 -10.72
N LEU A 75 -4.59 -12.38 -9.64
CA LEU A 75 -4.64 -13.70 -9.01
C LEU A 75 -6.05 -14.03 -8.49
N ALA A 76 -6.70 -13.09 -7.81
CA ALA A 76 -8.07 -13.28 -7.32
C ALA A 76 -9.05 -13.52 -8.48
N TYR A 77 -8.91 -12.77 -9.57
CA TYR A 77 -9.67 -12.98 -10.80
C TYR A 77 -9.46 -14.38 -11.39
N ILE A 78 -8.21 -14.84 -11.51
CA ILE A 78 -7.88 -16.18 -12.03
C ILE A 78 -8.48 -17.26 -11.12
N VAL A 79 -8.32 -17.15 -9.81
CA VAL A 79 -8.89 -18.10 -8.84
C VAL A 79 -10.41 -18.15 -8.94
N GLY A 80 -11.07 -17.00 -9.04
CA GLY A 80 -12.50 -16.91 -9.27
C GLY A 80 -12.93 -17.54 -10.60
N GLY A 81 -12.16 -17.30 -11.67
CA GLY A 81 -12.40 -17.86 -13.00
C GLY A 81 -12.27 -19.38 -13.04
N VAL A 82 -11.29 -19.94 -12.35
CA VAL A 82 -11.14 -21.39 -12.17
C VAL A 82 -12.33 -21.97 -11.39
N ALA A 83 -12.74 -21.31 -10.30
CA ALA A 83 -13.90 -21.74 -9.52
C ALA A 83 -15.19 -21.72 -10.36
N GLY A 84 -15.49 -20.61 -11.02
CA GLY A 84 -16.67 -20.50 -11.90
C GLY A 84 -16.64 -21.49 -13.06
N GLY A 85 -15.48 -21.70 -13.66
CA GLY A 85 -15.27 -22.66 -14.74
C GLY A 85 -15.46 -24.13 -14.31
N ALA A 86 -15.10 -24.47 -13.08
CA ALA A 86 -15.33 -25.80 -12.52
C ALA A 86 -16.83 -26.12 -12.38
N PHE A 87 -17.66 -25.13 -12.04
CA PHE A 87 -19.13 -25.29 -12.00
C PHE A 87 -19.76 -25.42 -13.40
N GLY A 88 -19.20 -24.74 -14.41
CA GLY A 88 -19.73 -24.74 -15.78
C GLY A 88 -19.08 -25.75 -16.76
N ARG A 89 -18.05 -26.51 -16.35
CA ARG A 89 -17.13 -27.25 -17.25
C ARG A 89 -16.49 -26.39 -18.37
N LEU A 90 -16.45 -25.08 -18.14
CA LEU A 90 -15.91 -24.07 -19.05
C LEU A 90 -14.59 -23.61 -18.43
N PHE A 91 -13.48 -24.27 -18.79
CA PHE A 91 -12.17 -23.85 -18.32
C PHE A 91 -11.74 -22.53 -18.99
N PRO A 92 -11.02 -21.64 -18.27
CA PRO A 92 -10.62 -20.31 -18.77
C PRO A 92 -9.94 -20.29 -20.14
N ALA A 93 -9.34 -21.40 -20.55
CA ALA A 93 -8.68 -21.57 -21.83
C ALA A 93 -9.64 -21.71 -23.04
N ARG A 94 -10.97 -21.82 -22.84
CA ARG A 94 -11.92 -22.20 -23.90
C ARG A 94 -12.89 -21.09 -24.34
N PHE A 95 -12.76 -19.86 -23.84
CA PHE A 95 -13.67 -18.77 -24.23
C PHE A 95 -12.96 -17.43 -24.36
N GLU A 96 -13.33 -16.67 -25.40
CA GLU A 96 -12.74 -15.39 -25.78
C GLU A 96 -13.07 -14.27 -24.77
N GLY A 97 -14.18 -14.40 -24.02
CA GLY A 97 -14.69 -13.40 -23.08
C GLY A 97 -13.82 -13.09 -21.85
N TRP A 98 -12.70 -13.80 -21.63
CA TRP A 98 -11.84 -13.60 -20.47
C TRP A 98 -11.20 -12.20 -20.40
N TRP A 99 -11.01 -11.52 -21.54
CA TRP A 99 -10.47 -10.16 -21.57
C TRP A 99 -11.47 -9.14 -20.99
N VAL A 100 -12.77 -9.40 -21.07
CA VAL A 100 -13.81 -8.53 -20.50
C VAL A 100 -13.71 -8.54 -18.97
N GLY A 101 -13.57 -9.73 -18.38
CA GLY A 101 -13.33 -9.87 -16.94
C GLY A 101 -12.03 -9.19 -16.49
N LEU A 102 -10.97 -9.30 -17.29
CA LEU A 102 -9.70 -8.64 -17.00
C LEU A 102 -9.78 -7.11 -17.15
N PHE A 103 -10.53 -6.61 -18.13
CA PHE A 103 -10.79 -5.17 -18.29
C PHE A 103 -11.54 -4.61 -17.08
N VAL A 104 -12.61 -5.27 -16.63
CA VAL A 104 -13.34 -4.88 -15.42
C VAL A 104 -12.44 -4.96 -14.19
N THR A 105 -11.58 -5.97 -14.09
CA THR A 105 -10.57 -6.06 -13.02
C THR A 105 -9.58 -4.88 -13.05
N GLY A 106 -9.18 -4.43 -14.25
CA GLY A 106 -8.39 -3.22 -14.43
C GLY A 106 -9.12 -1.95 -13.96
N LEU A 107 -10.43 -1.84 -14.20
CA LEU A 107 -11.24 -0.74 -13.67
C LEU A 107 -11.31 -0.78 -12.13
N ILE A 108 -11.49 -1.96 -11.53
CA ILE A 108 -11.45 -2.14 -10.06
C ILE A 108 -10.11 -1.65 -9.51
N TRP A 109 -9.01 -2.02 -10.16
CA TRP A 109 -7.67 -1.54 -9.78
C TRP A 109 -7.54 -0.02 -9.90
N ALA A 110 -8.04 0.59 -10.98
CA ALA A 110 -8.03 2.04 -11.15
C ALA A 110 -8.82 2.77 -10.04
N VAL A 111 -10.01 2.26 -9.70
CA VAL A 111 -10.82 2.83 -8.61
C VAL A 111 -10.11 2.66 -7.26
N PHE A 112 -9.46 1.52 -7.01
CA PHE A 112 -8.60 1.32 -5.83
C PHE A 112 -7.48 2.36 -5.77
N ALA A 113 -6.79 2.59 -6.88
CA ALA A 113 -5.68 3.54 -6.98
C ALA A 113 -6.11 4.99 -6.69
N ILE A 114 -7.35 5.35 -7.01
CA ILE A 114 -7.88 6.71 -6.79
C ILE A 114 -8.47 6.88 -5.38
N THR A 115 -9.13 5.86 -4.84
CA THR A 115 -9.99 6.02 -3.65
C THR A 115 -9.42 5.44 -2.36
N ALA A 116 -8.66 4.35 -2.47
CA ALA A 116 -8.14 3.61 -1.32
C ALA A 116 -6.63 3.82 -1.15
N TYR A 117 -5.87 3.78 -2.24
CA TYR A 117 -4.42 3.91 -2.21
C TYR A 117 -3.93 5.24 -1.61
N PRO A 118 -4.50 6.43 -1.91
CA PRO A 118 -4.01 7.68 -1.33
C PRO A 118 -4.17 7.79 0.19
N LYS A 119 -5.06 6.97 0.77
CA LYS A 119 -5.31 6.92 2.22
C LYS A 119 -4.32 6.02 2.96
N PHE A 120 -3.57 5.18 2.23
CA PHE A 120 -2.69 4.18 2.82
C PHE A 120 -1.56 4.79 3.65
N GLU A 121 -0.84 5.78 3.09
CA GLU A 121 0.34 6.35 3.73
C GLU A 121 -0.03 7.16 5.01
N PRO A 122 -1.07 8.00 5.02
CA PRO A 122 -1.56 8.63 6.25
C PRO A 122 -1.99 7.63 7.33
N ASP A 123 -2.71 6.57 6.94
CA ASP A 123 -3.17 5.54 7.89
C ASP A 123 -1.97 4.77 8.48
N LEU A 124 -0.98 4.45 7.65
CA LEU A 124 0.25 3.79 8.11
C LEU A 124 1.04 4.71 9.03
N GLN A 125 1.13 6.00 8.71
CA GLN A 125 1.82 7.00 9.53
C GLN A 125 1.23 7.06 10.94
N ALA A 126 -0.11 7.11 11.05
CA ALA A 126 -0.79 7.13 12.34
C ALA A 126 -0.46 5.87 13.18
N ARG A 127 -0.50 4.68 12.58
CA ARG A 127 -0.22 3.42 13.27
C ARG A 127 1.24 3.29 13.70
N VAL A 128 2.18 3.72 12.85
CA VAL A 128 3.60 3.71 13.17
C VAL A 128 3.90 4.73 14.28
N ALA A 129 3.33 5.93 14.22
CA ALA A 129 3.46 6.93 15.28
C ALA A 129 2.93 6.41 16.63
N GLU A 130 1.79 5.72 16.63
CA GLU A 130 1.24 5.09 17.83
C GLU A 130 2.16 3.99 18.39
N ALA A 131 2.72 3.15 17.52
CA ALA A 131 3.68 2.11 17.92
C ALA A 131 4.98 2.70 18.51
N ILE A 132 5.52 3.76 17.89
CA ILE A 132 6.72 4.47 18.36
C ILE A 132 6.46 5.12 19.72
N LYS A 133 5.31 5.78 19.88
CA LYS A 133 4.89 6.39 21.14
C LYS A 133 4.72 5.33 22.24
N GLY A 134 4.13 4.17 21.91
CA GLY A 134 3.99 3.04 22.83
C GLY A 134 5.33 2.45 23.28
N ALA A 135 6.36 2.52 22.45
CA ALA A 135 7.72 2.13 22.77
C ALA A 135 8.52 3.22 23.53
N GLY A 136 7.92 4.39 23.80
CA GLY A 136 8.54 5.48 24.54
C GLY A 136 9.51 6.36 23.74
N ALA A 137 9.48 6.28 22.40
CA ALA A 137 10.23 7.15 21.51
C ALA A 137 9.35 8.29 20.97
N ASP A 138 9.98 9.35 20.44
CA ASP A 138 9.24 10.50 19.90
C ASP A 138 8.58 10.14 18.55
N PRO A 139 7.25 10.27 18.41
CA PRO A 139 6.54 10.02 17.15
C PRO A 139 6.91 11.01 16.03
N LEU A 140 7.75 12.02 16.27
CA LEU A 140 8.23 12.95 15.25
C LEU A 140 9.59 12.57 14.65
N ASP A 141 10.26 11.55 15.18
CA ASP A 141 11.61 11.16 14.74
C ASP A 141 11.59 10.15 13.57
N PHE A 142 10.53 10.14 12.76
CA PHE A 142 10.45 9.28 11.58
C PHE A 142 9.76 9.94 10.39
N GLU A 143 10.06 9.42 9.21
CA GLU A 143 9.42 9.76 7.94
C GLU A 143 8.97 8.47 7.24
N LEU A 144 7.89 8.53 6.47
CA LEU A 144 7.47 7.43 5.61
C LEU A 144 7.86 7.70 4.16
N ALA A 145 8.37 6.65 3.51
CA ALA A 145 8.53 6.59 2.07
C ALA A 145 7.67 5.43 1.53
N GLY A 146 6.37 5.68 1.37
CA GLY A 146 5.40 4.67 0.97
C GLY A 146 5.17 3.62 2.07
N ARG A 147 5.96 2.54 2.07
CA ARG A 147 5.88 1.43 3.06
C ARG A 147 7.13 1.26 3.90
N ASP A 148 8.17 2.04 3.62
CA ASP A 148 9.41 2.01 4.35
C ASP A 148 9.39 3.14 5.39
N VAL A 149 9.79 2.80 6.61
CA VAL A 149 9.93 3.74 7.71
C VAL A 149 11.38 4.20 7.75
N LEU A 150 11.60 5.50 7.58
CA LEU A 150 12.89 6.16 7.73
C LEU A 150 12.96 6.69 9.15
N LEU A 151 13.71 6.00 10.00
CA LEU A 151 13.85 6.34 11.41
C LEU A 151 15.12 7.17 11.61
N LEU A 152 15.03 8.25 12.36
CA LEU A 152 16.20 9.07 12.64
C LEU A 152 17.20 8.32 13.54
N ALA A 153 18.48 8.43 13.25
CA ALA A 153 19.52 7.65 13.94
C ALA A 153 19.55 7.89 15.46
N ASP A 154 19.20 9.09 15.92
CA ASP A 154 19.16 9.54 17.31
C ASP A 154 17.76 9.44 17.96
N ALA A 155 16.77 8.85 17.28
CA ALA A 155 15.38 8.75 17.75
C ALA A 155 15.22 8.03 19.11
N THR A 156 16.17 7.17 19.47
CA THR A 156 16.15 6.48 20.77
C THR A 156 17.54 6.09 21.22
N LYS A 157 17.66 5.67 22.48
CA LYS A 157 18.93 5.17 23.04
C LYS A 157 19.39 3.92 22.26
N PRO A 158 20.70 3.74 22.01
CA PRO A 158 21.21 2.61 21.25
C PRO A 158 20.72 1.24 21.75
N GLU A 159 20.57 1.12 23.08
CA GLU A 159 20.12 -0.10 23.77
C GLU A 159 18.66 -0.47 23.48
N ALA A 160 17.77 0.52 23.33
CA ALA A 160 16.34 0.31 23.06
C ALA A 160 16.01 0.25 21.55
N ARG A 161 17.01 0.43 20.69
CA ARG A 161 16.83 0.62 19.26
C ARG A 161 16.39 -0.65 18.53
N ALA A 162 16.96 -1.79 18.91
CA ALA A 162 16.58 -3.08 18.33
C ALA A 162 15.11 -3.42 18.63
N ASP A 163 14.66 -3.13 19.85
CA ASP A 163 13.28 -3.35 20.30
C ASP A 163 12.32 -2.40 19.60
N LEU A 164 12.70 -1.13 19.43
CA LEU A 164 11.93 -0.15 18.66
C LEU A 164 11.77 -0.58 17.19
N ILE A 165 12.85 -1.00 16.53
CA ILE A 165 12.80 -1.49 15.14
C ILE A 165 11.89 -2.73 15.05
N THR A 166 11.98 -3.64 16.01
CA THR A 166 11.13 -4.85 16.05
C THR A 166 9.66 -4.49 16.22
N THR A 167 9.37 -3.53 17.10
CA THR A 167 8.01 -3.00 17.32
C THR A 167 7.46 -2.36 16.05
N ILE A 168 8.23 -1.49 15.39
CA ILE A 168 7.81 -0.84 14.14
C ILE A 168 7.59 -1.89 13.03
N LYS A 169 8.46 -2.89 12.91
CA LYS A 169 8.31 -3.99 11.93
C LYS A 169 7.08 -4.85 12.16
N SER A 170 6.57 -4.92 13.39
CA SER A 170 5.35 -5.65 13.71
C SER A 170 4.07 -4.93 13.23
N VAL A 171 4.16 -3.63 12.90
CA VAL A 171 3.03 -2.85 12.42
C VAL A 171 2.58 -3.36 11.05
N PRO A 172 1.30 -3.74 10.88
CA PRO A 172 0.79 -4.21 9.60
C PRO A 172 0.93 -3.14 8.51
N GLY A 173 1.64 -3.48 7.44
CA GLY A 173 1.85 -2.61 6.28
C GLY A 173 3.30 -2.11 6.14
N VAL A 174 4.07 -2.10 7.24
CA VAL A 174 5.51 -1.79 7.20
C VAL A 174 6.26 -2.87 6.44
N ARG A 175 7.16 -2.46 5.54
CA ARG A 175 8.02 -3.37 4.78
C ARG A 175 9.45 -3.38 5.32
N ARG A 176 10.01 -2.20 5.55
CA ARG A 176 11.39 -2.01 6.00
C ARG A 176 11.45 -0.84 6.97
N VAL A 177 12.40 -0.92 7.89
CA VAL A 177 12.83 0.19 8.72
C VAL A 177 14.29 0.46 8.36
N THR A 178 14.59 1.69 7.97
CA THR A 178 15.92 2.13 7.56
C THR A 178 16.30 3.35 8.39
N ASP A 179 17.57 3.43 8.77
CA ASP A 179 18.07 4.56 9.53
C ASP A 179 18.49 5.69 8.59
N VAL A 180 18.18 6.92 9.00
CA VAL A 180 18.56 8.13 8.29
C VAL A 180 19.20 9.13 9.24
N ASP A 181 20.13 9.93 8.73
CA ASP A 181 20.80 10.98 9.51
C ASP A 181 19.95 12.25 9.62
N ALA A 182 19.03 12.46 8.68
CA ALA A 182 18.14 13.62 8.64
C ALA A 182 16.79 13.26 8.04
N LEU A 183 15.73 13.82 8.61
CA LEU A 183 14.38 13.80 8.03
C LEU A 183 14.29 14.84 6.90
N THR A 184 13.33 14.66 6.01
CA THR A 184 13.09 15.58 4.89
C THR A 184 11.64 16.07 4.83
N GLY A 185 11.40 17.05 3.97
CA GLY A 185 10.05 17.52 3.63
C GLY A 185 9.15 17.88 4.83
N ALA A 186 7.97 17.27 4.84
CA ALA A 186 6.95 17.54 5.85
C ALA A 186 7.35 17.05 7.25
N ALA A 187 8.06 15.92 7.35
CA ALA A 187 8.49 15.36 8.63
C ALA A 187 9.50 16.28 9.33
N LEU A 188 10.50 16.77 8.58
CA LEU A 188 11.46 17.75 9.10
C LEU A 188 10.78 19.04 9.57
N THR A 189 9.80 19.52 8.80
CA THR A 189 9.05 20.74 9.13
C THR A 189 8.27 20.55 10.42
N ALA A 190 7.56 19.42 10.58
CA ALA A 190 6.79 19.10 11.78
C ALA A 190 7.69 19.04 13.03
N ARG A 191 8.84 18.35 12.94
CA ARG A 191 9.81 18.27 14.04
C ARG A 191 10.40 19.64 14.41
N THR A 192 10.70 20.46 13.40
CA THR A 192 11.24 21.82 13.61
C THR A 192 10.21 22.72 14.30
N VAL A 193 8.95 22.68 13.86
CA VAL A 193 7.86 23.43 14.49
C VAL A 193 7.64 22.97 15.94
N ALA A 194 7.65 21.67 16.19
CA ALA A 194 7.53 21.11 17.54
C ALA A 194 8.69 21.57 18.45
N LYS A 195 9.91 21.60 17.94
CA LYS A 195 11.07 22.10 18.68
C LYS A 195 10.95 23.59 19.01
N LEU A 196 10.59 24.42 18.03
CA LEU A 196 10.44 25.87 18.22
C LEU A 196 9.31 26.21 19.20
N THR A 197 8.22 25.45 19.17
CA THR A 197 7.10 25.63 20.12
C THR A 197 7.49 25.24 21.54
N ALA A 198 8.20 24.11 21.72
CA ALA A 198 8.74 23.72 23.02
C ALA A 198 9.72 24.77 23.60
N ASP A 199 10.63 25.30 22.76
CA ASP A 199 11.57 26.34 23.18
C ASP A 199 10.85 27.63 23.59
N ALA A 200 9.81 28.03 22.86
CA ALA A 200 9.00 29.19 23.18
C ALA A 200 8.22 29.03 24.50
N GLU A 201 7.66 27.84 24.76
CA GLU A 201 6.99 27.52 26.01
C GLU A 201 7.95 27.51 27.20
N ALA A 202 9.13 26.91 27.03
CA ALA A 202 10.17 26.92 28.04
C ALA A 202 10.65 28.36 28.37
N ALA A 203 10.81 29.21 27.35
CA ALA A 203 11.17 30.61 27.54
C ALA A 203 10.08 31.39 28.31
N LYS A 204 8.80 31.16 28.00
CA LYS A 204 7.68 31.75 28.75
C LYS A 204 7.64 31.28 30.19
N ALA A 205 7.81 29.99 30.44
CA ALA A 205 7.85 29.43 31.80
C ALA A 205 9.02 30.00 32.61
N ALA A 206 10.20 30.11 32.00
CA ALA A 206 11.38 30.72 32.63
C ALA A 206 11.17 32.21 32.92
N ALA A 207 10.49 32.96 32.05
CA ALA A 207 10.15 34.35 32.28
C ALA A 207 9.15 34.52 33.44
N ALA A 208 8.13 33.65 33.51
CA ALA A 208 7.16 33.65 34.61
C ALA A 208 7.82 33.32 35.96
N ALA A 209 8.67 32.28 36.00
CA ALA A 209 9.41 31.92 37.21
C ALA A 209 10.35 33.04 37.69
N LYS A 210 10.97 33.78 36.78
CA LYS A 210 11.79 34.95 37.13
C LYS A 210 10.96 36.13 37.65
N ALA A 211 9.74 36.32 37.13
CA ALA A 211 8.85 37.36 37.60
C ALA A 211 8.31 37.05 39.02
N GLU A 212 7.99 35.79 39.31
CA GLU A 212 7.57 35.34 40.64
C GLU A 212 8.71 35.42 41.66
N ALA A 213 9.96 35.11 41.26
CA ALA A 213 11.11 35.21 42.16
C ALA A 213 11.56 36.66 42.45
N ALA A 214 11.04 37.64 41.70
CA ALA A 214 11.33 39.07 41.87
C ALA A 214 10.21 39.84 42.62
N ALA A 215 9.13 39.16 42.99
CA ALA A 215 8.01 39.66 43.78
C ALA A 215 8.16 39.26 45.26
#